data_AF-A0A844WV65-F1
#
_entry.id   AF-A0A844WV65-F1
#
_cell.length_a   1.000
_cell.length_b   1.000
_cell.length_c   1.000
_cell.angle_alpha   90.00
_cell.angle_beta   90.00
_cell.angle_gamma   90.00
#
_symmetry.space_group_name_H-M   'P 1'
#
loop_
_entity.id
_entity.type
_entity.pdbx_description
1 polymer ?
#
loop_
_entity_poly.entity_id
_entity_poly.type
_entity_poly.pdbx_seq_one_letter_code
_entity_poly.pdbx_strand_id
1 'polypeptide(L)'
;MLLLLSSSWHSQALVAKKRNRSDAIILSPTPFINFVRPNLVWGVGDNAGPVDIWNSQKGFLVQSIDPYSYALNFPTTGADGLYFDLDTEGFDASQLTWEPVTHEGITATVELQHITAVEGWDMWMDGPEDVTRVTLTGPRADGDIIDANGNYIEISEHPTYPGLIYKPKLPQTFELVGKDRNGNVVVTYGFVLQKWFLGRDTDGRDPGVPSHAEWCNGLGYRLPKVKDLTNAVCRHNDPDSGECYGAFGAKPSSSGNHYQRRIGAGFFTEWGKMVFYFGRTRYSDDGYPVSDPTGDNTFFAVATFDGHVFRNPPHTRYEGLCVTP
;
A
#
# COMPACT_ATOMS: atom_id res chain seq x y z
N MET A 1 13.54 -53.31 60.01
CA MET A 1 12.96 -53.10 61.35
C MET A 1 12.82 -51.59 61.55
N LEU A 2 11.58 -51.08 61.50
CA LEU A 2 11.26 -49.68 61.83
C LEU A 2 11.70 -49.39 63.27
N LEU A 3 12.13 -48.16 63.55
CA LEU A 3 11.68 -47.38 64.71
C LEU A 3 12.12 -45.91 64.58
N LEU A 4 11.11 -45.05 64.68
CA LEU A 4 11.12 -43.59 64.75
C LEU A 4 11.49 -43.09 66.16
N LEU A 5 11.56 -41.75 66.27
CA LEU A 5 11.49 -40.88 67.48
C LEU A 5 12.85 -40.48 68.05
N SER A 6 13.12 -39.26 68.55
CA SER A 6 12.39 -37.98 68.59
C SER A 6 13.31 -36.93 69.24
N SER A 7 13.25 -35.68 68.77
CA SER A 7 13.43 -34.39 69.48
C SER A 7 14.41 -34.24 70.68
N SER A 8 15.33 -33.26 70.65
CA SER A 8 15.04 -31.87 71.11
C SER A 8 16.31 -30.98 71.29
N TRP A 9 16.23 -29.77 70.69
CA TRP A 9 16.61 -28.42 71.16
C TRP A 9 18.01 -28.16 71.76
N HIS A 10 18.78 -27.26 71.12
CA HIS A 10 19.39 -26.08 71.75
C HIS A 10 19.77 -25.01 70.71
N SER A 11 19.52 -23.76 71.05
CA SER A 11 19.63 -22.52 70.26
C SER A 11 21.05 -22.17 69.79
N GLN A 12 21.18 -21.46 68.65
CA GLN A 12 21.84 -20.14 68.55
C GLN A 12 21.78 -19.52 67.13
N ALA A 13 21.19 -18.33 67.09
CA ALA A 13 21.53 -17.11 66.33
C ALA A 13 22.12 -17.13 64.89
N LEU A 14 21.40 -16.40 64.03
CA LEU A 14 21.87 -15.42 63.03
C LEU A 14 22.87 -15.86 61.95
N VAL A 15 22.35 -16.08 60.73
CA VAL A 15 22.88 -15.41 59.54
C VAL A 15 21.71 -14.99 58.64
N ALA A 16 21.54 -13.68 58.46
CA ALA A 16 20.60 -13.10 57.53
C ALA A 16 20.93 -13.57 56.09
N LYS A 17 20.06 -14.38 55.50
CA LYS A 17 20.15 -14.75 54.08
C LYS A 17 19.63 -13.59 53.25
N LYS A 18 20.54 -12.71 52.83
CA LYS A 18 20.28 -11.66 51.84
C LYS A 18 19.81 -12.33 50.55
N ARG A 19 18.51 -12.31 50.29
CA ARG A 19 17.95 -12.67 48.98
C ARG A 19 18.35 -11.56 48.02
N ASN A 20 19.47 -11.71 47.33
CA ASN A 20 19.69 -11.02 46.07
C ASN A 20 18.74 -11.64 45.05
N ARG A 21 17.50 -11.11 44.98
CA ARG A 21 16.77 -11.13 43.72
C ARG A 21 17.43 -10.07 42.87
N SER A 22 18.20 -10.50 41.89
CA SER A 22 18.46 -9.67 40.72
C SER A 22 17.11 -9.54 40.02
N ASP A 23 16.35 -8.50 40.38
CA ASP A 23 15.22 -8.10 39.57
C ASP A 23 15.81 -7.59 38.26
N ALA A 24 15.81 -8.45 37.24
CA ALA A 24 16.08 -8.02 35.88
C ALA A 24 15.00 -6.99 35.54
N ILE A 25 15.40 -5.72 35.44
CA ILE A 25 14.57 -4.70 34.83
C ILE A 25 14.51 -5.07 33.35
N ILE A 26 13.50 -5.85 32.98
CA ILE A 26 13.09 -5.99 31.59
C ILE A 26 12.49 -4.63 31.25
N LEU A 27 13.29 -3.76 30.62
CA LEU A 27 12.75 -2.60 29.94
C LEU A 27 11.79 -3.17 28.89
N SER A 28 10.49 -2.93 29.06
CA SER A 28 9.54 -3.20 27.99
C SER A 28 10.05 -2.50 26.73
N PRO A 29 10.17 -3.20 25.59
CA PRO A 29 10.61 -2.58 24.36
C PRO A 29 9.74 -1.35 24.09
N THR A 30 10.38 -0.25 23.67
CA THR A 30 9.67 0.95 23.25
C THR A 30 8.72 0.58 22.11
N PRO A 31 7.42 0.92 22.18
CA PRO A 31 6.50 0.66 21.09
C PRO A 31 6.97 1.29 19.78
N PHE A 32 7.09 0.52 18.70
CA PHE A 32 7.45 1.05 17.37
C PHE A 32 6.78 0.29 16.24
N ILE A 33 6.68 0.94 15.08
CA ILE A 33 6.32 0.33 13.80
C ILE A 33 7.57 0.38 12.94
N ASN A 34 8.11 -0.79 12.59
CA ASN A 34 9.37 -0.88 11.83
C ASN A 34 9.12 -1.14 10.34
N PHE A 35 8.03 -1.84 10.04
CA PHE A 35 7.62 -2.13 8.68
C PHE A 35 6.15 -1.82 8.46
N VAL A 36 5.83 -1.54 7.21
CA VAL A 36 4.46 -1.46 6.72
C VAL A 36 4.31 -2.35 5.50
N ARG A 37 3.26 -3.15 5.49
CA ARG A 37 3.13 -4.31 4.62
C ARG A 37 1.95 -4.14 3.67
N PRO A 38 2.18 -3.65 2.43
CA PRO A 38 1.30 -3.97 1.32
C PRO A 38 1.45 -5.45 0.94
N ASN A 39 0.75 -5.93 -0.10
CA ASN A 39 0.92 -7.32 -0.54
C ASN A 39 2.39 -7.61 -0.90
N LEU A 40 2.90 -8.77 -0.53
CA LEU A 40 4.33 -9.09 -0.73
C LEU A 40 4.63 -9.75 -2.09
N VAL A 41 3.60 -10.02 -2.89
CA VAL A 41 3.74 -10.71 -4.18
C VAL A 41 4.60 -9.88 -5.12
N TRP A 42 5.49 -10.55 -5.86
CA TRP A 42 6.49 -9.89 -6.71
C TRP A 42 7.40 -8.90 -5.95
N GLY A 43 7.62 -9.13 -4.65
CA GLY A 43 8.59 -8.38 -3.82
C GLY A 43 9.93 -9.09 -3.60
N VAL A 44 10.29 -10.06 -4.44
CA VAL A 44 11.50 -10.90 -4.32
C VAL A 44 12.32 -10.87 -5.60
N GLY A 45 13.54 -11.41 -5.57
CA GLY A 45 14.39 -11.53 -6.77
C GLY A 45 14.65 -10.17 -7.42
N ASP A 46 14.46 -10.09 -8.74
CA ASP A 46 14.73 -8.87 -9.50
C ASP A 46 13.76 -7.72 -9.19
N ASN A 47 12.55 -8.03 -8.71
CA ASN A 47 11.57 -7.04 -8.26
C ASN A 47 11.77 -6.59 -6.81
N ALA A 48 12.68 -7.23 -6.05
CA ALA A 48 12.98 -6.82 -4.70
C ALA A 48 13.54 -5.40 -4.68
N GLY A 49 13.10 -4.62 -3.70
CA GLY A 49 13.70 -3.34 -3.40
C GLY A 49 15.07 -3.48 -2.71
N PRO A 50 15.82 -2.38 -2.59
CA PRO A 50 16.99 -2.34 -1.71
C PRO A 50 16.64 -2.72 -0.29
N VAL A 51 17.60 -3.34 0.41
CA VAL A 51 17.41 -3.85 1.77
C VAL A 51 17.14 -2.77 2.82
N ASP A 52 17.49 -1.51 2.54
CA ASP A 52 17.21 -0.33 3.37
C ASP A 52 15.81 0.27 3.12
N ILE A 53 15.10 -0.20 2.10
CA ILE A 53 13.75 0.27 1.71
C ILE A 53 12.70 -0.84 1.83
N TRP A 54 13.05 -2.06 1.42
CA TRP A 54 12.12 -3.18 1.28
C TRP A 54 12.68 -4.46 1.90
N ASN A 55 11.84 -5.12 2.69
CA ASN A 55 12.04 -6.47 3.17
C ASN A 55 11.00 -7.39 2.53
N SER A 56 11.42 -8.44 1.85
CA SER A 56 10.52 -9.34 1.12
C SER A 56 9.52 -10.11 1.99
N GLN A 57 9.72 -10.16 3.31
CA GLN A 57 8.84 -10.83 4.26
C GLN A 57 7.99 -9.86 5.09
N LYS A 58 8.42 -8.59 5.21
CA LYS A 58 7.80 -7.61 6.12
C LYS A 58 7.25 -6.36 5.43
N GLY A 59 7.67 -6.07 4.19
CA GLY A 59 7.23 -4.91 3.43
C GLY A 59 8.21 -3.75 3.47
N PHE A 60 7.70 -2.51 3.41
CA PHE A 60 8.54 -1.31 3.41
C PHE A 60 9.04 -0.99 4.82
N LEU A 61 10.32 -0.63 4.91
CA LEU A 61 10.89 -0.10 6.15
C LEU A 61 10.35 1.32 6.40
N VAL A 62 9.95 1.61 7.63
CA VAL A 62 9.62 2.97 8.06
C VAL A 62 10.91 3.81 8.01
N GLN A 63 10.92 4.85 7.18
CA GLN A 63 12.10 5.66 6.92
C GLN A 63 12.29 6.75 7.97
N SER A 64 11.18 7.28 8.52
CA SER A 64 11.22 8.28 9.59
C SER A 64 9.95 8.30 10.43
N ILE A 65 10.09 8.63 11.71
CA ILE A 65 8.97 8.96 12.61
C ILE A 65 8.84 10.48 12.83
N ASP A 66 9.76 11.27 12.28
CA ASP A 66 9.70 12.74 12.32
C ASP A 66 8.63 13.24 11.35
N PRO A 67 7.62 14.00 11.81
CA PRO A 67 6.56 14.55 10.96
C PRO A 67 7.07 15.37 9.76
N TYR A 68 8.24 16.01 9.86
CA TYR A 68 8.83 16.76 8.74
C TYR A 68 9.37 15.87 7.62
N SER A 69 9.48 14.56 7.86
CA SER A 69 10.07 13.58 6.94
C SER A 69 9.10 12.47 6.53
N TYR A 70 7.80 12.57 6.84
CA TYR A 70 6.79 11.58 6.47
C TYR A 70 6.66 11.35 4.95
N ALA A 71 7.12 12.28 4.12
CA ALA A 71 7.18 12.09 2.67
C ALA A 71 8.16 11.00 2.22
N LEU A 72 9.03 10.51 3.11
CA LEU A 72 9.93 9.38 2.87
C LEU A 72 9.25 8.02 3.12
N ASN A 73 8.12 8.00 3.83
CA ASN A 73 7.42 6.77 4.18
C ASN A 73 6.44 6.35 3.10
N PHE A 74 6.19 5.05 3.03
CA PHE A 74 5.10 4.49 2.22
C PHE A 74 3.73 4.78 2.90
N PRO A 75 2.64 4.99 2.16
CA PRO A 75 2.59 5.19 0.72
C PRO A 75 2.74 6.68 0.32
N THR A 76 3.23 6.91 -0.89
CA THR A 76 3.17 8.22 -1.57
C THR A 76 2.07 8.29 -2.63
N THR A 77 1.43 7.15 -2.92
CA THR A 77 0.35 7.03 -3.90
C THR A 77 -0.83 6.31 -3.27
N GLY A 78 -2.06 6.57 -3.71
CA GLY A 78 -3.24 5.91 -3.14
C GLY A 78 -4.37 5.78 -4.14
N ALA A 79 -5.33 4.93 -3.81
CA ALA A 79 -6.62 4.78 -4.47
C ALA A 79 -7.64 4.24 -3.45
N ASP A 80 -8.93 4.28 -3.80
CA ASP A 80 -9.98 3.77 -2.91
C ASP A 80 -9.82 2.26 -2.69
N GLY A 81 -9.92 1.82 -1.44
CA GLY A 81 -9.84 0.42 -1.05
C GLY A 81 -8.42 -0.15 -0.93
N LEU A 82 -7.36 0.62 -1.21
CA LEU A 82 -6.00 0.14 -0.95
C LEU A 82 -5.75 0.04 0.56
N TYR A 83 -5.00 -0.99 0.95
CA TYR A 83 -4.69 -1.25 2.34
C TYR A 83 -3.25 -1.73 2.54
N PHE A 84 -2.74 -1.51 3.74
CA PHE A 84 -1.47 -2.06 4.20
C PHE A 84 -1.51 -2.32 5.69
N ASP A 85 -0.70 -3.26 6.16
CA ASP A 85 -0.67 -3.65 7.57
C ASP A 85 0.52 -3.00 8.28
N LEU A 86 0.32 -2.52 9.50
CA LEU A 86 1.39 -2.04 10.37
C LEU A 86 2.04 -3.24 11.07
N ASP A 87 3.35 -3.43 10.91
CA ASP A 87 4.12 -4.41 11.69
C ASP A 87 4.43 -3.80 13.06
N THR A 88 3.58 -4.12 14.03
CA THR A 88 3.63 -3.58 15.39
C THR A 88 4.51 -4.44 16.28
N GLU A 89 5.63 -3.91 16.75
CA GLU A 89 6.50 -4.59 17.71
C GLU A 89 6.54 -3.81 19.04
N GLY A 90 6.57 -4.55 20.15
CA GLY A 90 6.71 -3.96 21.50
C GLY A 90 5.43 -3.41 22.12
N PHE A 91 4.27 -3.62 21.51
CA PHE A 91 2.95 -3.33 22.09
C PHE A 91 1.85 -4.25 21.55
N ASP A 92 0.74 -4.31 22.27
CA ASP A 92 -0.47 -5.03 21.84
C ASP A 92 -1.42 -4.03 21.14
N ALA A 93 -1.48 -4.10 19.81
CA ALA A 93 -2.30 -3.21 19.00
C ALA A 93 -3.81 -3.31 19.32
N SER A 94 -4.27 -4.43 19.88
CA SER A 94 -5.67 -4.61 20.30
C SER A 94 -6.05 -3.73 21.50
N GLN A 95 -5.06 -3.18 22.20
CA GLN A 95 -5.27 -2.29 23.33
C GLN A 95 -5.29 -0.80 22.93
N LEU A 96 -4.99 -0.52 21.65
CA LEU A 96 -4.94 0.84 21.15
C LEU A 96 -6.26 1.24 20.48
N THR A 97 -6.58 2.53 20.61
CA THR A 97 -7.67 3.17 19.88
C THR A 97 -7.07 4.09 18.82
N TRP A 98 -7.64 4.06 17.63
CA TRP A 98 -7.20 4.84 16.47
C TRP A 98 -8.37 5.68 15.95
N GLU A 99 -8.14 6.97 15.77
CA GLU A 99 -9.13 7.87 15.17
C GLU A 99 -8.87 7.94 13.65
N PRO A 100 -9.92 7.85 12.80
CA PRO A 100 -9.75 8.04 11.36
C PRO A 100 -9.23 9.45 11.04
N VAL A 101 -8.37 9.54 10.03
CA VAL A 101 -7.78 10.81 9.57
C VAL A 101 -8.30 11.11 8.17
N THR A 102 -8.95 12.26 7.99
CA THR A 102 -9.55 12.65 6.71
C THR A 102 -8.99 13.98 6.19
N HIS A 103 -8.47 13.96 4.96
CA HIS A 103 -8.01 15.14 4.23
C HIS A 103 -8.44 15.05 2.77
N GLU A 104 -8.99 16.14 2.23
CA GLU A 104 -9.33 16.24 0.80
C GLU A 104 -10.19 15.04 0.31
N GLY A 105 -11.18 14.63 1.10
CA GLY A 105 -12.08 13.52 0.76
C GLY A 105 -11.45 12.12 0.82
N ILE A 106 -10.18 12.00 1.25
CA ILE A 106 -9.50 10.73 1.51
C ILE A 106 -9.46 10.51 3.02
N THR A 107 -9.86 9.33 3.46
CA THR A 107 -9.84 8.88 4.86
C THR A 107 -8.91 7.68 5.01
N ALA A 108 -7.99 7.75 5.97
CA ALA A 108 -7.23 6.61 6.43
C ALA A 108 -7.83 6.09 7.75
N THR A 109 -8.20 4.82 7.78
CA THR A 109 -8.76 4.14 8.96
C THR A 109 -7.86 3.01 9.38
N VAL A 110 -7.62 2.86 10.69
CA VAL A 110 -6.83 1.76 11.25
C VAL A 110 -7.78 0.81 11.99
N GLU A 111 -7.74 -0.47 11.63
CA GLU A 111 -8.57 -1.51 12.24
C GLU A 111 -7.75 -2.75 12.54
N LEU A 112 -8.05 -3.40 13.67
CA LEU A 112 -7.53 -4.73 13.94
C LEU A 112 -8.40 -5.75 13.19
N GLN A 113 -7.77 -6.59 12.38
CA GLN A 113 -8.47 -7.60 11.58
C GLN A 113 -7.85 -8.96 11.80
N HIS A 114 -8.69 -9.97 12.01
CA HIS A 114 -8.27 -11.37 12.00
C HIS A 114 -8.45 -11.92 10.60
N ILE A 115 -7.35 -12.04 9.85
CA ILE A 115 -7.33 -12.64 8.52
C ILE A 115 -7.25 -14.15 8.72
N THR A 116 -8.09 -14.92 8.04
CA THR A 116 -8.15 -16.39 8.17
C THR A 116 -7.61 -17.15 6.96
N ALA A 117 -7.18 -16.43 5.92
CA ALA A 117 -6.66 -16.88 4.63
C ALA A 117 -7.05 -18.31 4.19
N VAL A 118 -8.18 -18.44 3.47
CA VAL A 118 -8.35 -19.43 2.37
C VAL A 118 -9.31 -18.94 1.25
N GLU A 119 -10.00 -17.80 1.41
CA GLU A 119 -10.87 -17.23 0.37
C GLU A 119 -10.80 -15.68 0.41
N GLY A 120 -10.87 -15.01 -0.74
CA GLY A 120 -10.96 -13.55 -0.79
C GLY A 120 -9.63 -12.77 -0.67
N TRP A 121 -9.71 -11.52 -0.21
CA TRP A 121 -8.76 -10.41 -0.45
C TRP A 121 -7.28 -10.65 -0.06
N ASP A 122 -7.03 -11.63 0.81
CA ASP A 122 -5.73 -11.93 1.42
C ASP A 122 -5.11 -13.26 0.95
N MET A 123 -5.49 -13.74 -0.24
CA MET A 123 -4.96 -14.97 -0.85
C MET A 123 -3.43 -15.03 -1.02
N TRP A 124 -2.74 -13.90 -0.85
CA TRP A 124 -1.29 -13.83 -0.89
C TRP A 124 -0.61 -14.12 0.46
N MET A 125 -1.37 -14.25 1.56
CA MET A 125 -0.85 -14.58 2.89
C MET A 125 -0.73 -16.10 3.09
N ASP A 126 0.30 -16.53 3.83
CA ASP A 126 0.62 -17.96 4.06
C ASP A 126 -0.33 -18.66 5.06
N GLY A 127 -1.21 -17.91 5.73
CA GLY A 127 -2.19 -18.45 6.68
C GLY A 127 -2.90 -17.37 7.50
N PRO A 128 -3.74 -17.76 8.47
CA PRO A 128 -4.40 -16.83 9.35
C PRO A 128 -3.42 -15.94 10.13
N GLU A 129 -3.72 -14.65 10.23
CA GLU A 129 -2.90 -13.64 10.91
C GLU A 129 -3.78 -12.51 11.48
N ASP A 130 -3.45 -12.04 12.68
CA ASP A 130 -4.01 -10.79 13.21
C ASP A 130 -3.18 -9.61 12.69
N VAL A 131 -3.83 -8.69 11.99
CA VAL A 131 -3.17 -7.54 11.36
C VAL A 131 -3.73 -6.22 11.89
N THR A 132 -2.88 -5.21 11.99
CA THR A 132 -3.31 -3.82 12.22
C THR A 132 -3.38 -3.13 10.86
N ARG A 133 -4.54 -3.18 10.20
CA ARG A 133 -4.70 -2.76 8.81
C ARG A 133 -5.08 -1.29 8.71
N VAL A 134 -4.33 -0.57 7.90
CA VAL A 134 -4.68 0.77 7.42
C VAL A 134 -5.40 0.63 6.09
N THR A 135 -6.61 1.18 5.98
CA THR A 135 -7.38 1.23 4.72
C THR A 135 -7.55 2.68 4.27
N LEU A 136 -7.25 2.94 2.99
CA LEU A 136 -7.50 4.22 2.35
C LEU A 136 -8.88 4.18 1.67
N THR A 137 -9.76 5.10 2.05
CA THR A 137 -11.05 5.31 1.41
C THR A 137 -11.09 6.71 0.81
N GLY A 138 -11.59 6.88 -0.41
CA GLY A 138 -11.65 8.19 -1.03
C GLY A 138 -12.45 8.23 -2.32
N PRO A 139 -12.22 9.24 -3.18
CA PRO A 139 -12.88 9.34 -4.47
C PRO A 139 -12.60 8.10 -5.33
N ARG A 140 -13.65 7.51 -5.91
CA ARG A 140 -13.58 6.37 -6.82
C ARG A 140 -14.52 6.56 -8.01
N ALA A 141 -14.31 5.79 -9.07
CA ALA A 141 -15.07 5.90 -10.31
C ALA A 141 -15.91 4.66 -10.66
N ASP A 142 -15.71 3.55 -9.97
CA ASP A 142 -16.37 2.26 -10.19
C ASP A 142 -17.50 2.00 -9.19
N GLY A 143 -18.10 3.08 -8.66
CA GLY A 143 -19.27 3.02 -7.81
C GLY A 143 -20.45 3.76 -8.43
N ASP A 144 -21.63 3.22 -8.19
CA ASP A 144 -22.93 3.80 -8.48
C ASP A 144 -23.02 5.21 -7.89
N ILE A 145 -22.87 6.24 -8.71
CA ILE A 145 -23.22 7.59 -8.27
C ILE A 145 -24.69 7.80 -8.57
N ILE A 146 -25.41 8.26 -7.55
CA ILE A 146 -26.76 8.77 -7.71
C ILE A 146 -26.65 10.25 -8.07
N ASP A 147 -27.16 10.61 -9.25
CA ASP A 147 -27.21 12.00 -9.67
C ASP A 147 -28.17 12.83 -8.81
N ALA A 148 -28.19 14.15 -9.01
CA ALA A 148 -29.08 15.05 -8.27
C ALA A 148 -30.58 14.74 -8.45
N ASN A 149 -30.94 13.92 -9.45
CA ASN A 149 -32.30 13.50 -9.76
C ASN A 149 -32.63 12.08 -9.26
N GLY A 150 -31.71 11.40 -8.58
CA GLY A 150 -31.92 10.05 -8.08
C GLY A 150 -31.59 8.93 -9.06
N ASN A 151 -30.99 9.24 -10.22
CA ASN A 151 -30.64 8.22 -11.22
C ASN A 151 -29.27 7.62 -10.93
N TYR A 152 -29.17 6.32 -11.12
CA TYR A 152 -27.92 5.58 -11.14
C TYR A 152 -27.07 5.97 -12.36
N ILE A 153 -25.81 6.32 -12.12
CA ILE A 153 -24.81 6.58 -13.15
C ILE A 153 -23.62 5.64 -12.96
N GLU A 154 -23.36 4.84 -13.99
CA GLU A 154 -22.14 4.06 -14.12
C GLU A 154 -21.04 4.92 -14.75
N ILE A 155 -20.21 5.57 -13.94
CA ILE A 155 -19.27 6.59 -14.42
C ILE A 155 -18.24 6.00 -15.40
N SER A 156 -17.86 4.74 -15.23
CA SER A 156 -16.96 4.02 -16.13
C SER A 156 -17.44 4.02 -17.59
N GLU A 157 -18.76 4.03 -17.83
CA GLU A 157 -19.37 3.92 -19.15
C GLU A 157 -19.92 5.24 -19.73
N HIS A 158 -19.99 6.31 -18.94
CA HIS A 158 -20.69 7.55 -19.30
C HIS A 158 -19.75 8.72 -19.64
N PRO A 159 -20.21 9.72 -20.43
CA PRO A 159 -19.44 10.93 -20.68
C PRO A 159 -19.21 11.69 -19.38
N THR A 160 -17.95 12.02 -19.11
CA THR A 160 -17.52 12.66 -17.88
C THR A 160 -17.40 14.17 -18.02
N TYR A 161 -17.78 14.90 -16.98
CA TYR A 161 -17.62 16.35 -16.89
C TYR A 161 -16.94 16.77 -15.57
N PRO A 162 -16.33 17.96 -15.53
CA PRO A 162 -15.58 18.40 -14.36
C PRO A 162 -16.46 18.45 -13.10
N GLY A 163 -15.96 17.90 -12.00
CA GLY A 163 -16.64 17.93 -10.71
C GLY A 163 -17.56 16.74 -10.43
N LEU A 164 -17.71 15.79 -11.37
CA LEU A 164 -18.45 14.55 -11.14
C LEU A 164 -17.81 13.69 -10.04
N ILE A 165 -16.48 13.61 -10.04
CA ILE A 165 -15.70 12.97 -8.97
C ILE A 165 -14.85 14.06 -8.32
N TYR A 166 -14.86 14.11 -6.99
CA TYR A 166 -14.02 15.02 -6.25
C TYR A 166 -12.55 14.74 -6.56
N LYS A 167 -11.78 15.80 -6.79
CA LYS A 167 -10.34 15.72 -7.05
C LYS A 167 -9.57 16.22 -5.82
N PRO A 168 -8.88 15.33 -5.10
CA PRO A 168 -8.08 15.71 -3.93
C PRO A 168 -6.98 16.71 -4.28
N LYS A 169 -6.75 17.72 -3.44
CA LYS A 169 -5.56 18.59 -3.56
C LYS A 169 -4.39 17.98 -2.82
N LEU A 170 -3.53 17.29 -3.55
CA LEU A 170 -2.32 16.66 -3.03
C LEU A 170 -1.08 17.55 -3.26
N PRO A 171 -0.02 17.44 -2.42
CA PRO A 171 0.19 16.44 -1.37
C PRO A 171 -0.59 16.67 -0.07
N GLN A 172 -0.90 15.60 0.66
CA GLN A 172 -1.52 15.65 2.00
C GLN A 172 -0.80 14.72 2.98
N THR A 173 -0.56 15.19 4.20
CA THR A 173 0.06 14.42 5.28
C THR A 173 -1.02 13.72 6.10
N PHE A 174 -0.83 12.42 6.35
CA PHE A 174 -1.66 11.62 7.23
C PHE A 174 -0.80 11.17 8.42
N GLU A 175 -1.32 11.33 9.64
CA GLU A 175 -0.66 10.91 10.87
C GLU A 175 -1.61 10.04 11.69
N LEU A 176 -1.35 8.74 11.71
CA LEU A 176 -2.12 7.74 12.44
C LEU A 176 -1.57 7.63 13.85
N VAL A 177 -2.41 7.89 14.86
CA VAL A 177 -1.99 7.93 16.26
C VAL A 177 -2.72 6.84 17.05
N GLY A 178 -1.95 5.88 17.57
CA GLY A 178 -2.47 4.81 18.42
C GLY A 178 -2.41 5.22 19.89
N LYS A 179 -3.58 5.36 20.53
CA LYS A 179 -3.70 5.81 21.92
C LYS A 179 -4.08 4.66 22.86
N ASP A 180 -3.52 4.64 24.07
CA ASP A 180 -3.95 3.73 25.13
C ASP A 180 -5.33 4.10 25.70
N ARG A 181 -5.84 3.29 26.64
CA ARG A 181 -7.13 3.53 27.30
C ARG A 181 -7.19 4.82 28.12
N ASN A 182 -6.05 5.40 28.48
CA ASN A 182 -5.95 6.67 29.21
C ASN A 182 -5.84 7.86 28.24
N GLY A 183 -5.80 7.62 26.92
CA GLY A 183 -5.63 8.64 25.90
C GLY A 183 -4.17 9.03 25.65
N ASN A 184 -3.19 8.31 26.20
CA ASN A 184 -1.78 8.58 25.94
C ASN A 184 -1.40 8.04 24.57
N VAL A 185 -0.61 8.80 23.82
CA VAL A 185 -0.02 8.34 22.56
C VAL A 185 1.01 7.25 22.84
N VAL A 186 0.79 6.08 22.26
CA VAL A 186 1.69 4.92 22.37
C VAL A 186 2.59 4.83 21.13
N VAL A 187 2.02 5.06 19.96
CA VAL A 187 2.71 4.94 18.68
C VAL A 187 2.10 5.88 17.65
N THR A 188 2.93 6.33 16.69
CA THR A 188 2.49 7.14 15.56
C THR A 188 3.07 6.57 14.27
N TYR A 189 2.27 6.58 13.21
CA TYR A 189 2.72 6.30 11.85
C TYR A 189 2.25 7.41 10.91
N GLY A 190 3.16 8.01 10.15
CA GLY A 190 2.80 9.08 9.23
C GLY A 190 3.36 8.90 7.82
N PHE A 191 2.61 9.37 6.84
CA PHE A 191 2.94 9.29 5.41
C PHE A 191 2.35 10.49 4.66
N VAL A 192 2.80 10.71 3.43
CA VAL A 192 2.32 11.82 2.57
C VAL A 192 1.84 11.27 1.24
N LEU A 193 0.53 11.32 0.99
CA LEU A 193 -0.02 11.02 -0.33
C LEU A 193 0.29 12.17 -1.29
N GLN A 194 0.99 11.86 -2.38
CA GLN A 194 1.33 12.79 -3.45
C GLN A 194 0.42 12.63 -4.67
N LYS A 195 -0.10 11.42 -4.90
CA LYS A 195 -0.99 11.12 -6.03
C LYS A 195 -2.16 10.24 -5.62
N TRP A 196 -3.32 10.49 -6.22
CA TRP A 196 -4.51 9.66 -6.09
C TRP A 196 -4.91 9.09 -7.45
N PHE A 197 -5.20 7.79 -7.48
CA PHE A 197 -5.56 7.06 -8.68
C PHE A 197 -7.04 6.66 -8.66
N LEU A 198 -7.65 6.70 -9.84
CA LEU A 198 -8.99 6.17 -10.09
C LEU A 198 -8.88 5.01 -11.07
N GLY A 199 -9.44 3.86 -10.71
CA GLY A 199 -9.66 2.75 -11.63
C GLY A 199 -10.87 3.01 -12.52
N ARG A 200 -10.78 2.59 -13.79
CA ARG A 200 -11.89 2.54 -14.73
C ARG A 200 -12.03 1.11 -15.22
N ASP A 201 -12.98 0.39 -14.65
CA ASP A 201 -13.40 -0.90 -15.18
C ASP A 201 -13.97 -0.70 -16.59
N THR A 202 -13.69 -1.63 -17.48
CA THR A 202 -14.28 -1.66 -18.81
C THR A 202 -14.86 -3.05 -19.03
N ASP A 203 -16.16 -3.14 -19.30
CA ASP A 203 -16.84 -4.37 -19.75
C ASP A 203 -16.40 -4.82 -21.16
N GLY A 204 -15.16 -4.52 -21.55
CA GLY A 204 -14.62 -4.75 -22.88
C GLY A 204 -15.35 -3.93 -23.95
N ARG A 205 -16.03 -2.84 -23.61
CA ARG A 205 -16.78 -1.99 -24.56
C ARG A 205 -16.06 -0.71 -24.99
N ASP A 206 -14.95 -0.36 -24.33
CA ASP A 206 -14.22 0.88 -24.55
C ASP A 206 -13.30 0.82 -25.80
N PRO A 207 -13.21 1.88 -26.63
CA PRO A 207 -12.40 1.91 -27.86
C PRO A 207 -10.87 2.02 -27.64
N GLY A 208 -10.37 2.04 -26.40
CA GLY A 208 -8.94 2.00 -26.06
C GLY A 208 -8.41 3.31 -25.48
N VAL A 209 -7.10 3.56 -25.62
CA VAL A 209 -6.40 4.69 -24.95
C VAL A 209 -7.03 6.07 -25.16
N PRO A 210 -7.47 6.45 -26.36
CA PRO A 210 -8.07 7.77 -26.57
C PRO A 210 -9.31 8.01 -25.69
N SER A 211 -10.13 6.98 -25.47
CA SER A 211 -11.31 7.09 -24.59
C SER A 211 -10.91 7.23 -23.13
N HIS A 212 -9.92 6.47 -22.67
CA HIS A 212 -9.38 6.65 -21.31
C HIS A 212 -8.84 8.05 -21.07
N ALA A 213 -8.11 8.61 -22.04
CA ALA A 213 -7.60 9.97 -21.94
C ALA A 213 -8.72 11.02 -21.88
N GLU A 214 -9.73 10.91 -22.75
CA GLU A 214 -10.89 11.81 -22.75
C GLU A 214 -11.66 11.73 -21.42
N TRP A 215 -11.91 10.51 -20.93
CA TRP A 215 -12.59 10.25 -19.67
C TRP A 215 -11.84 10.83 -18.46
N CYS A 216 -10.53 10.57 -18.35
CA CYS A 216 -9.72 11.15 -17.28
C CYS A 216 -9.76 12.69 -17.30
N ASN A 217 -9.60 13.29 -18.48
CA ASN A 217 -9.61 14.74 -18.64
C ASN A 217 -10.98 15.34 -18.30
N GLY A 218 -12.07 14.67 -18.68
CA GLY A 218 -13.43 15.08 -18.34
C GLY A 218 -13.67 15.13 -16.82
N LEU A 219 -13.07 14.21 -16.05
CA LEU A 219 -13.11 14.22 -14.58
C LEU A 219 -12.18 15.26 -13.94
N GLY A 220 -11.34 15.93 -14.74
CA GLY A 220 -10.29 16.83 -14.26
C GLY A 220 -9.04 16.13 -13.73
N TYR A 221 -8.92 14.83 -14.00
CA TYR A 221 -7.73 14.00 -13.82
C TYR A 221 -6.94 13.95 -15.14
N ARG A 222 -5.94 13.08 -15.25
CA ARG A 222 -5.25 12.77 -16.51
C ARG A 222 -4.94 11.29 -16.60
N LEU A 223 -4.72 10.82 -17.83
CA LEU A 223 -4.13 9.52 -18.06
C LEU A 223 -2.71 9.48 -17.42
N PRO A 224 -2.31 8.38 -16.77
CA PRO A 224 -0.99 8.25 -16.19
C PRO A 224 0.10 8.29 -17.26
N LYS A 225 1.32 8.55 -16.81
CA LYS A 225 2.55 8.28 -17.55
C LYS A 225 3.19 7.00 -17.02
N VAL A 226 4.13 6.41 -17.76
CA VAL A 226 4.91 5.23 -17.32
C VAL A 226 5.48 5.47 -15.91
N LYS A 227 6.10 6.64 -15.69
CA LYS A 227 6.65 7.05 -14.39
C LYS A 227 5.64 7.25 -13.25
N ASP A 228 4.34 7.32 -13.55
CA ASP A 228 3.32 7.35 -12.50
C ASP A 228 3.04 5.94 -11.98
N LEU A 229 3.33 4.90 -12.77
CA LEU A 229 2.97 3.51 -12.47
C LEU A 229 4.18 2.64 -12.08
N THR A 230 5.33 2.81 -12.73
CA THR A 230 6.50 1.93 -12.57
C THR A 230 7.83 2.68 -12.63
N ASN A 231 8.85 2.13 -11.97
CA ASN A 231 10.25 2.52 -12.13
C ASN A 231 11.05 1.65 -13.11
N ALA A 232 10.37 0.83 -13.91
CA ALA A 232 10.94 0.03 -14.98
C ALA A 232 11.86 0.83 -15.91
N VAL A 233 12.93 0.19 -16.37
CA VAL A 233 13.85 0.73 -17.37
C VAL A 233 13.87 -0.12 -18.62
N CYS A 234 13.74 0.56 -19.75
CA CYS A 234 13.85 -0.06 -21.07
C CYS A 234 15.27 0.14 -21.60
N ARG A 235 16.08 -0.91 -21.54
CA ARG A 235 17.48 -0.90 -21.98
C ARG A 235 17.57 -1.28 -23.45
N HIS A 236 18.48 -0.63 -24.19
CA HIS A 236 18.64 -0.85 -25.63
C HIS A 236 19.20 -2.21 -26.04
N ASN A 237 19.61 -3.03 -25.07
CA ASN A 237 20.26 -4.33 -25.31
C ASN A 237 19.51 -5.48 -24.61
N ASP A 238 18.28 -5.25 -24.16
CA ASP A 238 17.44 -6.30 -23.58
C ASP A 238 16.77 -7.09 -24.72
N PRO A 239 16.80 -8.43 -24.77
CA PRO A 239 16.13 -9.20 -25.83
C PRO A 239 14.64 -8.85 -26.01
N ASP A 240 13.98 -8.39 -24.94
CA ASP A 240 12.57 -7.99 -24.90
C ASP A 240 12.36 -6.47 -25.06
N SER A 241 13.45 -5.71 -25.27
CA SER A 241 13.45 -4.23 -25.33
C SER A 241 12.60 -3.62 -26.44
N GLY A 242 12.33 -4.38 -27.52
CA GLY A 242 11.53 -3.97 -28.67
C GLY A 242 10.20 -3.32 -28.28
N GLU A 243 9.61 -3.84 -27.21
CA GLU A 243 8.25 -3.50 -26.80
C GLU A 243 8.17 -2.24 -25.94
N CYS A 244 9.28 -1.71 -25.44
CA CYS A 244 9.24 -0.61 -24.46
C CYS A 244 10.22 0.53 -24.75
N TYR A 245 10.87 0.50 -25.92
CA TYR A 245 11.75 1.57 -26.41
C TYR A 245 11.10 2.96 -26.37
N GLY A 246 11.70 3.85 -25.58
CA GLY A 246 11.24 5.24 -25.40
C GLY A 246 10.36 5.46 -24.17
N ALA A 247 9.99 4.39 -23.45
CA ALA A 247 9.32 4.50 -22.16
C ALA A 247 10.29 4.98 -21.07
N PHE A 248 9.82 5.90 -20.22
CA PHE A 248 10.58 6.41 -19.08
C PHE A 248 9.83 6.15 -17.78
N GLY A 249 10.29 5.14 -17.03
CA GLY A 249 9.83 4.90 -15.67
C GLY A 249 10.30 5.96 -14.67
N ALA A 250 9.77 5.87 -13.46
CA ALA A 250 10.14 6.70 -12.33
C ALA A 250 11.60 6.49 -11.89
N LYS A 251 12.03 7.32 -10.93
CA LYS A 251 13.33 7.19 -10.27
C LYS A 251 13.13 6.86 -8.78
N PRO A 252 14.06 6.12 -8.17
CA PRO A 252 15.21 5.45 -8.79
C PRO A 252 14.76 4.28 -9.70
N SER A 253 15.45 4.11 -10.83
CA SER A 253 15.11 3.07 -11.82
C SER A 253 15.43 1.69 -11.31
N SER A 254 14.65 0.70 -11.75
CA SER A 254 14.91 -0.71 -11.52
C SER A 254 16.07 -1.24 -12.37
N SER A 255 16.40 -2.52 -12.21
CA SER A 255 17.45 -3.21 -12.98
C SER A 255 17.03 -3.57 -14.42
N GLY A 256 15.74 -3.56 -14.76
CA GLY A 256 15.22 -4.04 -16.04
C GLY A 256 13.79 -3.58 -16.31
N ASN A 257 13.11 -4.21 -17.26
CA ASN A 257 11.73 -3.86 -17.63
C ASN A 257 10.68 -4.47 -16.68
N HIS A 258 10.78 -4.11 -15.41
CA HIS A 258 9.91 -4.50 -14.31
C HIS A 258 10.08 -3.47 -13.19
N TYR A 259 9.16 -3.37 -12.23
CA TYR A 259 9.41 -2.54 -11.06
C TYR A 259 10.42 -3.19 -10.10
N GLN A 260 11.06 -2.36 -9.30
CA GLN A 260 11.70 -2.77 -8.04
C GLN A 260 11.04 -2.04 -6.88
N ARG A 261 10.63 -2.75 -5.83
CA ARG A 261 9.92 -2.18 -4.67
C ARG A 261 10.64 -0.95 -4.11
N ARG A 262 10.04 0.22 -4.30
CA ARG A 262 10.63 1.54 -3.97
C ARG A 262 9.52 2.50 -3.59
N ILE A 263 9.79 3.36 -2.62
CA ILE A 263 8.89 4.45 -2.22
C ILE A 263 9.09 5.63 -3.17
N GLY A 264 8.00 6.25 -3.62
CA GLY A 264 8.01 7.41 -4.52
C GLY A 264 8.29 7.09 -5.98
N ALA A 265 8.27 5.81 -6.37
CA ALA A 265 8.78 5.35 -7.66
C ALA A 265 7.69 4.72 -8.57
N GLY A 266 6.43 5.06 -8.32
CA GLY A 266 5.30 4.63 -9.15
C GLY A 266 4.27 3.82 -8.35
N PHE A 267 3.03 3.86 -8.81
CA PHE A 267 1.89 3.25 -8.14
C PHE A 267 2.06 1.74 -7.95
N PHE A 268 2.31 0.99 -9.03
CA PHE A 268 2.52 -0.46 -8.93
C PHE A 268 3.84 -0.82 -8.23
N THR A 269 4.81 0.09 -8.26
CA THR A 269 6.08 -0.09 -7.54
C THR A 269 5.88 -0.08 -6.02
N GLU A 270 5.00 0.79 -5.54
CA GLU A 270 4.63 0.89 -4.12
C GLU A 270 3.61 -0.18 -3.71
N TRP A 271 2.57 -0.42 -4.50
CA TRP A 271 1.47 -1.29 -4.09
C TRP A 271 1.68 -2.74 -4.50
N GLY A 272 2.42 -3.03 -5.57
CA GLY A 272 2.74 -4.38 -6.01
C GLY A 272 1.63 -4.93 -6.88
N LYS A 273 1.34 -6.23 -6.78
CA LYS A 273 0.35 -6.89 -7.64
C LYS A 273 -1.07 -6.43 -7.29
N MET A 274 -1.67 -5.64 -8.17
CA MET A 274 -2.90 -4.89 -7.84
C MET A 274 -4.16 -5.75 -7.69
N VAL A 275 -4.23 -6.93 -8.34
CA VAL A 275 -5.41 -7.82 -8.27
C VAL A 275 -5.74 -8.28 -6.85
N PHE A 276 -4.78 -8.19 -5.90
CA PHE A 276 -5.02 -8.51 -4.48
C PHE A 276 -5.68 -7.37 -3.69
N TYR A 277 -5.79 -6.18 -4.26
CA TYR A 277 -6.61 -5.09 -3.72
C TYR A 277 -8.02 -5.11 -4.31
N PHE A 278 -8.57 -6.31 -4.44
CA PHE A 278 -9.95 -6.43 -4.86
C PHE A 278 -10.81 -5.79 -3.71
N GLY A 279 -11.98 -5.21 -3.98
CA GLY A 279 -12.97 -4.90 -2.93
C GLY A 279 -13.78 -3.64 -3.17
N ARG A 280 -13.08 -2.54 -3.39
CA ARG A 280 -13.70 -1.26 -3.77
C ARG A 280 -13.28 -0.80 -5.15
N THR A 281 -11.99 -0.86 -5.46
CA THR A 281 -11.50 -0.73 -6.83
C THR A 281 -11.10 -2.09 -7.40
N ARG A 282 -11.69 -2.48 -8.51
CA ARG A 282 -11.32 -3.73 -9.19
C ARG A 282 -10.17 -3.45 -10.14
N TYR A 283 -9.04 -4.11 -9.90
CA TYR A 283 -7.88 -4.09 -10.79
C TYR A 283 -7.73 -5.46 -11.43
N SER A 284 -7.74 -5.54 -12.76
CA SER A 284 -7.39 -6.76 -13.47
C SER A 284 -5.87 -7.01 -13.51
N ASP A 285 -5.51 -8.25 -13.84
CA ASP A 285 -4.14 -8.69 -14.05
C ASP A 285 -3.70 -8.40 -15.51
N ASP A 286 -3.87 -7.15 -15.95
CA ASP A 286 -3.64 -6.70 -17.33
C ASP A 286 -2.66 -5.51 -17.41
N GLY A 287 -2.42 -5.02 -18.63
CA GLY A 287 -1.67 -3.79 -18.89
C GLY A 287 -2.56 -2.56 -18.88
N TYR A 288 -2.16 -1.53 -18.14
CA TYR A 288 -2.88 -0.27 -18.06
C TYR A 288 -2.24 0.78 -18.98
N PRO A 289 -3.02 1.42 -19.86
CA PRO A 289 -2.49 2.34 -20.85
C PRO A 289 -1.99 3.64 -20.22
N VAL A 290 -0.93 4.19 -20.82
CA VAL A 290 -0.35 5.46 -20.42
C VAL A 290 -0.31 6.46 -21.58
N SER A 291 -0.03 7.72 -21.24
CA SER A 291 0.01 8.85 -22.17
C SER A 291 1.37 9.08 -22.85
N ASP A 292 2.40 8.30 -22.51
CA ASP A 292 3.74 8.45 -23.10
C ASP A 292 3.73 8.12 -24.59
N PRO A 293 4.37 8.94 -25.44
CA PRO A 293 4.39 8.73 -26.88
C PRO A 293 5.35 7.60 -27.26
N THR A 294 4.93 6.78 -28.23
CA THR A 294 5.67 5.64 -28.77
C THR A 294 6.43 5.96 -30.07
N GLY A 295 6.10 7.08 -30.73
CA GLY A 295 6.70 7.48 -32.00
C GLY A 295 6.13 6.79 -33.24
N ASP A 296 5.12 5.93 -33.08
CA ASP A 296 4.34 5.30 -34.15
C ASP A 296 2.85 5.25 -33.76
N ASN A 297 2.04 4.44 -34.46
CA ASN A 297 0.60 4.31 -34.19
C ASN A 297 0.30 3.28 -33.10
N THR A 298 1.03 3.29 -31.98
CA THR A 298 0.85 2.40 -30.82
C THR A 298 0.84 3.18 -29.51
N PHE A 299 0.60 2.53 -28.37
CA PHE A 299 0.73 3.12 -27.03
C PHE A 299 1.53 2.21 -26.09
N PHE A 300 2.03 2.77 -24.99
CA PHE A 300 2.59 1.98 -23.90
C PHE A 300 1.54 1.60 -22.87
N ALA A 301 1.63 0.38 -22.36
CA ALA A 301 0.91 -0.10 -21.21
C ALA A 301 1.89 -0.56 -20.12
N VAL A 302 1.44 -0.56 -18.86
CA VAL A 302 2.19 -1.07 -17.72
C VAL A 302 1.40 -2.17 -17.05
N ALA A 303 2.00 -3.35 -16.91
CA ALA A 303 1.40 -4.49 -16.23
C ALA A 303 1.21 -4.25 -14.73
N THR A 304 0.05 -4.60 -14.17
CA THR A 304 -0.28 -4.42 -12.75
C THR A 304 0.40 -5.38 -11.79
N PHE A 305 1.00 -6.47 -12.28
CA PHE A 305 1.63 -7.47 -11.42
C PHE A 305 3.09 -7.19 -11.11
N ASP A 306 3.91 -6.92 -12.12
CA ASP A 306 5.36 -6.75 -12.02
C ASP A 306 5.87 -5.40 -12.56
N GLY A 307 4.98 -4.53 -13.05
CA GLY A 307 5.35 -3.23 -13.61
C GLY A 307 6.07 -3.28 -14.95
N HIS A 308 5.99 -4.40 -15.68
CA HIS A 308 6.50 -4.55 -17.03
C HIS A 308 5.86 -3.54 -17.99
N VAL A 309 6.68 -2.86 -18.79
CA VAL A 309 6.21 -1.90 -19.80
C VAL A 309 6.21 -2.56 -21.16
N PHE A 310 5.14 -2.40 -21.93
CA PHE A 310 5.03 -2.99 -23.27
C PHE A 310 4.20 -2.12 -24.19
N ARG A 311 4.27 -2.39 -25.49
CA ARG A 311 3.64 -1.59 -26.55
C ARG A 311 2.45 -2.35 -27.14
N ASN A 312 1.35 -1.65 -27.37
CA ASN A 312 0.12 -2.22 -27.92
C ASN A 312 -0.50 -1.39 -29.05
N PRO A 313 -1.26 -2.02 -29.97
CA PRO A 313 -2.11 -1.32 -30.93
C PRO A 313 -3.21 -0.49 -30.24
N PRO A 314 -3.61 0.67 -30.78
CA PRO A 314 -4.47 1.68 -30.14
C PRO A 314 -5.87 1.21 -29.74
N HIS A 315 -6.35 0.12 -30.33
CA HIS A 315 -7.68 -0.43 -30.10
C HIS A 315 -7.68 -1.67 -29.19
N THR A 316 -6.55 -2.02 -28.58
CA THR A 316 -6.54 -3.07 -27.56
C THR A 316 -7.36 -2.60 -26.36
N ARG A 317 -8.28 -3.45 -25.92
CA ARG A 317 -9.23 -3.16 -24.84
C ARG A 317 -8.59 -3.55 -23.52
N TYR A 318 -8.27 -2.54 -22.72
CA TYR A 318 -7.75 -2.69 -21.36
C TYR A 318 -8.55 -1.79 -20.42
N GLU A 319 -8.55 -2.15 -19.14
CA GLU A 319 -8.96 -1.26 -18.06
C GLU A 319 -8.13 0.04 -18.05
N GLY A 320 -8.70 1.09 -17.47
CA GLY A 320 -8.09 2.42 -17.43
C GLY A 320 -7.65 2.81 -16.02
N LEU A 321 -6.64 3.67 -15.95
CA LEU A 321 -6.33 4.42 -14.74
C LEU A 321 -6.33 5.90 -15.05
N CYS A 322 -6.79 6.70 -14.09
CA CYS A 322 -6.54 8.12 -14.05
C CYS A 322 -5.73 8.47 -12.82
N VAL A 323 -4.97 9.56 -12.90
CA VAL A 323 -4.21 10.09 -11.77
C VAL A 323 -4.46 11.58 -11.64
N THR A 324 -4.39 12.09 -10.40
CA THR A 324 -4.40 13.52 -10.14
C THR A 324 -3.31 14.23 -10.99
N PRO A 325 -3.58 15.43 -11.54
CA PRO A 325 -2.69 16.13 -12.48
C PRO A 325 -1.24 16.28 -12.03
#